data_AF-A0A225D9I9-F1
#
_entry.id   AF-A0A225D9I9-F1
#
_cell.length_a   1.000
_cell.length_b   1.000
_cell.length_c   1.000
_cell.angle_alpha   90.00
_cell.angle_beta   90.00
_cell.angle_gamma   90.00
#
_symmetry.space_group_name_H-M   'P 1'
#
loop_
_entity.id
_entity.type
_entity.pdbx_description
1 polymer ?
#
loop_
_entity_poly.entity_id
_entity_poly.type
_entity_poly.pdbx_seq_one_letter_code
_entity_poly.pdbx_strand_id
1 'polypeptide(L)'
;MGLPGLLVKFKLEVGLSDTELVDIAEASRTTSGADLMVANTLEGSAHSAFIGPLDGRYDRVPRRELADRLVLTVEHMHRARVQHE
;
A
#
# COMPACT_ATOMS: atom_id res chain seq x y z
N MET A 1 -7.17 2.83 -21.30
CA MET A 1 -5.84 2.27 -21.56
C MET A 1 -5.09 2.24 -20.24
N GLY A 2 -5.02 1.06 -19.62
CA GLY A 2 -4.33 0.87 -18.34
C GLY A 2 -2.83 0.66 -18.58
N LEU A 3 -2.00 1.13 -17.66
CA LEU A 3 -0.57 0.82 -17.69
C LEU A 3 -0.39 -0.71 -17.59
N PRO A 4 0.55 -1.33 -18.33
CA PRO A 4 0.81 -2.77 -18.30
C PRO A 4 1.56 -3.21 -17.03
N GLY A 5 1.24 -2.62 -15.88
CA GLY A 5 1.93 -2.87 -14.62
C GLY A 5 1.06 -2.58 -13.40
N LEU A 6 1.65 -2.82 -12.23
CA LEU A 6 1.03 -2.48 -10.94
C LEU A 6 1.37 -1.05 -10.56
N LEU A 7 0.35 -0.24 -10.29
CA LEU A 7 0.50 1.10 -9.75
C LEU A 7 0.57 1.02 -8.23
N VAL A 8 1.77 1.19 -7.68
CA VAL A 8 2.00 1.33 -6.24
C VAL A 8 2.14 2.81 -5.89
N LYS A 9 1.40 3.27 -4.88
CA LYS A 9 1.50 4.65 -4.38
C LYS A 9 1.96 4.68 -2.93
N PHE A 10 2.65 5.77 -2.58
CA PHE A 10 3.07 6.07 -1.22
C PHE A 10 2.29 7.29 -0.72
N LYS A 11 1.82 7.23 0.52
CA LYS A 11 1.02 8.26 1.17
C LYS A 11 1.63 8.60 2.53
N LEU A 12 2.02 9.86 2.68
CA LEU A 12 2.55 10.41 3.93
C LEU A 12 1.57 11.47 4.43
N GLU A 13 1.14 11.34 5.67
CA GLU A 13 0.27 12.30 6.36
C GLU A 13 0.87 12.72 7.71
N VAL A 14 0.35 13.77 8.34
CA VAL A 14 0.84 14.30 9.62
C VAL A 14 -0.31 14.36 10.62
N GLY A 15 -0.07 13.95 11.86
CA GLY A 15 -1.04 14.13 12.94
C GLY A 15 -2.32 13.28 12.85
N LEU A 16 -2.35 12.23 12.02
CA LEU A 16 -3.48 11.32 11.90
C LEU A 16 -3.36 10.11 12.83
N SER A 17 -4.51 9.59 13.26
CA SER A 17 -4.59 8.23 13.82
C SER A 17 -4.38 7.17 12.74
N ASP A 18 -4.10 5.93 13.17
CA ASP A 18 -3.95 4.78 12.27
C ASP A 18 -5.21 4.55 11.41
N THR A 19 -6.40 4.67 12.00
CA THR A 19 -7.67 4.49 11.28
C THR A 19 -7.88 5.57 10.22
N GLU A 20 -7.68 6.84 10.58
CA GLU A 20 -7.83 7.96 9.62
C GLU A 20 -6.82 7.86 8.47
N LEU A 21 -5.59 7.44 8.77
CA LEU A 21 -4.56 7.23 7.76
C LEU A 21 -4.97 6.13 6.76
N VAL A 22 -5.53 5.01 7.24
CA VAL A 22 -6.01 3.92 6.38
C VAL A 22 -7.21 4.37 5.53
N ASP A 23 -8.16 5.10 6.11
CA ASP A 23 -9.31 5.64 5.38
C ASP A 23 -8.89 6.59 4.26
N ILE A 24 -7.94 7.49 4.54
CA ILE A 24 -7.37 8.40 3.54
C ILE A 24 -6.57 7.65 2.48
N ALA A 25 -5.82 6.62 2.87
CA ALA A 25 -5.07 5.77 1.96
C ALA A 25 -6.01 5.05 0.98
N GLU A 26 -7.11 4.46 1.46
CA GLU A 26 -8.08 3.74 0.63
C GLU A 26 -8.86 4.67 -0.30
N ALA A 27 -9.25 5.86 0.19
CA ALA A 27 -9.84 6.89 -0.64
C ALA A 27 -8.86 7.31 -1.77
N SER A 28 -7.60 7.58 -1.43
CA SER A 28 -6.58 7.93 -2.41
C SER A 28 -6.31 6.82 -3.43
N ARG A 29 -6.29 5.56 -2.97
CA ARG A 29 -6.11 4.38 -3.83
C ARG A 29 -7.24 4.29 -4.84
N THR A 30 -8.49 4.39 -4.39
CA THR A 30 -9.69 4.35 -5.23
C THR A 30 -9.70 5.47 -6.27
N THR A 31 -9.46 6.72 -5.86
CA THR A 31 -9.47 7.86 -6.79
C THR A 31 -8.36 7.78 -7.84
N SER A 32 -7.21 7.19 -7.50
CA SER A 32 -6.07 7.10 -8.44
C SER A 32 -6.01 5.81 -9.25
N GLY A 33 -6.87 4.83 -8.97
CA GLY A 33 -6.78 3.51 -9.57
C GLY A 33 -5.47 2.78 -9.24
N ALA A 34 -4.86 3.08 -8.10
CA ALA A 34 -3.67 2.35 -7.65
C ALA A 34 -4.05 0.92 -7.24
N ASP A 35 -3.19 -0.04 -7.56
CA ASP A 35 -3.37 -1.43 -7.16
C ASP A 35 -2.98 -1.62 -5.69
N LEU A 36 -1.97 -0.86 -5.22
CA LEU A 36 -1.43 -0.97 -3.87
C LEU A 36 -1.04 0.40 -3.31
N MET A 37 -1.20 0.55 -2.00
CA MET A 37 -0.87 1.75 -1.24
C MET A 37 0.08 1.39 -0.09
N VAL A 38 1.06 2.25 0.14
CA VAL A 38 1.92 2.25 1.33
C VAL A 38 1.68 3.56 2.07
N ALA A 39 1.10 3.49 3.27
CA ALA A 39 0.68 4.66 4.02
C ALA A 39 1.38 4.74 5.38
N ASN A 40 1.85 5.92 5.76
CA ASN A 40 2.42 6.15 7.07
C ASN A 40 2.19 7.60 7.50
N THR A 41 2.18 7.84 8.81
CA THR A 41 2.32 9.21 9.32
C THR A 41 3.79 9.60 9.33
N LEU A 42 4.09 10.91 9.36
CA LEU A 42 5.45 11.42 9.50
C LEU A 42 6.08 10.93 10.82
N GLU A 43 5.32 10.95 11.90
CA GLU A 43 5.68 10.52 13.25
C GLU A 43 5.92 9.00 13.31
N GLY A 44 5.10 8.23 12.60
CA GLY A 44 5.18 6.77 12.54
C GLY A 44 6.20 6.24 11.52
N SER A 45 6.66 7.07 10.58
CA SER A 45 7.43 6.68 9.39
C SER A 45 8.70 5.88 9.69
N ALA A 46 9.37 6.18 10.80
CA ALA A 46 10.58 5.50 11.24
C ALA A 46 10.30 4.10 11.82
N HIS A 47 9.05 3.82 12.22
CA HIS A 47 8.67 2.62 12.97
C HIS A 47 7.89 1.62 12.13
N SER A 48 6.92 2.10 11.35
CA SER A 48 6.02 1.23 10.57
C SER A 48 5.33 1.97 9.44
N ALA A 49 4.77 1.20 8.50
CA ALA A 49 3.83 1.68 7.49
C ALA A 49 2.69 0.65 7.34
N PHE A 50 1.54 1.11 6.87
CA PHE A 50 0.47 0.25 6.37
C PHE A 50 0.73 -0.08 4.90
N ILE A 51 0.53 -1.34 4.52
CA ILE A 51 0.56 -1.80 3.13
C ILE A 51 -0.79 -2.43 2.79
N GLY A 52 -1.39 -2.04 1.66
CA GLY A 52 -2.66 -2.62 1.24
C GLY A 52 -3.36 -1.87 0.11
N PRO A 53 -4.53 -2.35 -0.33
CA PRO A 53 -5.17 -3.55 0.17
C PRO A 53 -4.49 -4.83 -0.38
N LEU A 54 -4.25 -5.80 0.50
CA LEU A 54 -3.97 -7.18 0.13
C LEU A 54 -5.11 -8.03 0.69
N ASP A 55 -5.78 -8.83 -0.15
CA ASP A 55 -7.00 -9.57 0.21
C ASP A 55 -8.06 -8.69 0.91
N GLY A 56 -8.19 -7.43 0.47
CA GLY A 56 -9.17 -6.47 1.00
C GLY A 56 -8.80 -5.83 2.34
N ARG A 57 -7.58 -5.99 2.85
CA ARG A 57 -7.13 -5.38 4.11
C ARG A 57 -5.79 -4.65 4.01
N TYR A 58 -5.56 -3.73 4.95
CA TYR A 58 -4.26 -3.10 5.17
C TYR A 58 -3.55 -3.78 6.33
N ASP A 59 -2.31 -4.20 6.10
CA ASP A 59 -1.46 -4.80 7.13
C ASP A 59 -0.45 -3.75 7.63
N ARG A 60 -0.27 -3.65 8.95
CA ARG A 60 0.77 -2.80 9.56
C ARG A 60 2.10 -3.55 9.53
N VAL A 61 3.11 -2.97 8.89
CA VAL A 61 4.42 -3.58 8.69
C VAL A 61 5.51 -2.75 9.37
N PRO A 62 6.39 -3.36 10.19
CA PRO A 62 7.55 -2.68 10.76
C PRO A 62 8.47 -2.12 9.67
N ARG A 63 9.07 -0.94 9.90
CA ARG A 63 9.94 -0.27 8.93
C ARG A 63 11.08 -1.15 8.42
N ARG A 64 11.65 -1.99 9.30
CA ARG A 64 12.73 -2.94 8.97
C ARG A 64 12.31 -4.06 8.01
N GLU A 65 11.01 -4.36 7.93
CA GLU A 65 10.45 -5.44 7.08
C GLU A 65 9.77 -4.86 5.83
N LEU A 66 9.59 -3.54 5.76
CA LEU A 66 8.76 -2.90 4.74
C LEU A 66 9.25 -3.16 3.31
N ALA A 67 10.56 -3.11 3.07
CA ALA A 67 11.12 -3.35 1.73
C ALA A 67 10.83 -4.78 1.27
N ASP A 68 11.16 -5.77 2.10
CA ASP A 68 10.94 -7.18 1.80
C ASP A 68 9.46 -7.49 1.61
N ARG A 69 8.60 -6.98 2.51
CA ARG A 69 7.15 -7.16 2.42
C ARG A 69 6.58 -6.52 1.16
N LEU A 70 7.06 -5.34 0.76
CA LEU A 70 6.61 -4.68 -0.46
C LEU A 70 6.97 -5.48 -1.71
N VAL A 71 8.22 -5.94 -1.82
CA VAL A 71 8.66 -6.77 -2.97
C VAL A 71 7.80 -8.03 -3.07
N LEU A 72 7.66 -8.77 -1.96
CA LEU A 72 6.85 -10.00 -1.94
C LEU A 72 5.39 -9.75 -2.33
N THR A 73 4.82 -8.62 -1.89
CA THR A 73 3.44 -8.24 -2.21
C THR A 73 3.27 -7.92 -3.69
N VAL A 74 4.15 -7.07 -4.24
CA VAL A 74 4.11 -6.68 -5.66
C VAL A 74 4.31 -7.89 -6.56
N GLU A 75 5.27 -8.76 -6.25
CA GLU A 75 5.50 -9.98 -7.01
C GLU A 75 4.29 -10.94 -6.96
N HIS A 76 3.67 -11.08 -5.79
CA HIS A 76 2.47 -11.90 -5.64
C HIS A 76 1.32 -11.36 -6.48
N MET A 77 1.03 -10.06 -6.40
CA MET A 77 0.00 -9.40 -7.20
C MET A 77 0.29 -9.50 -8.70
N HIS A 78 1.56 -9.36 -9.10
CA HIS A 78 1.95 -9.43 -10.50
C HIS A 78 1.72 -10.84 -11.06
N ARG A 79 2.11 -11.89 -10.32
CA ARG A 79 1.83 -13.28 -10.70
C ARG A 79 0.34 -13.56 -10.82
N ALA A 80 -0.46 -13.09 -9.88
CA ALA A 80 -1.92 -13.28 -9.91
C ALA A 80 -2.57 -12.60 -11.13
N ARG A 81 -2.06 -11.44 -11.54
CA ARG A 81 -2.55 -10.73 -12.73
C ARG A 81 -2.19 -11.45 -14.03
N VAL A 82 -0.94 -11.89 -14.17
CA VAL A 82 -0.46 -12.61 -15.37
C VAL A 82 -1.15 -13.97 -15.53
N GLN A 83 -1.56 -14.62 -14.45
CA GLN A 83 -2.29 -15.90 -14.52
C GLN A 83 -3.76 -15.75 -14.96
N HIS A 84 -4.31 -14.53 -14.91
CA HIS A 84 -5.71 -14.23 -15.26
C HIS A 84 -5.87 -13.49 -16.59
N GLU A 85 -4.77 -13.21 -17.29
CA GLU A 85 -4.71 -12.65 -18.66
C GLU A 85 -4.61 -13.78 -19.70
#